data_AF-A0A9D2JJR8-F1
#
_entry.id   AF-A0A9D2JJR8-F1
#
_cell.length_a   1.000
_cell.length_b   1.000
_cell.length_c   1.000
_cell.angle_alpha   90.00
_cell.angle_beta   90.00
_cell.angle_gamma   90.00
#
_symmetry.space_group_name_H-M   'P 1'
#
loop_
_entity.id
_entity.type
_entity.pdbx_description
1 polymer ?
#
loop_
_entity_poly.entity_id
_entity_poly.type
_entity_poly.pdbx_seq_one_letter_code
_entity_poly.pdbx_strand_id
1 'polypeptide(L)'
;MAETEKQALPVTTMQEADIRSHNGKVRRRSDRAVILGGTVFAFAVFGLVMFLVLVVRGIGILTDDTDFKERMENFIQPLVMLDLAPFNDAATLDNATILTASIWDIILHENRADYPLEDGMYVCVPQEVIEAHVVHLFGPDVLYQHSTVGDAELTFRYDAEKKYYQIPLMIEYISYSPKIYEVEWQNDQLLLTVGYLPRTIWGSGMSSDQAVMEPVKFMEYELRKNGQDYVIVSVSPASREYQPGYMDL
;
A
#
# COMPACT_ATOMS: atom_id res chain seq x y z
N MET A 1 48.48 -110.60 -38.43
CA MET A 1 49.74 -110.03 -37.90
C MET A 1 49.71 -108.56 -38.30
N ALA A 2 49.35 -107.59 -37.43
CA ALA A 2 50.11 -107.10 -36.26
C ALA A 2 51.53 -106.68 -36.74
N GLU A 3 51.99 -105.43 -36.66
CA GLU A 3 52.09 -104.45 -35.55
C GLU A 3 52.52 -103.07 -36.15
N THR A 4 51.97 -101.94 -35.66
CA THR A 4 52.60 -100.94 -34.72
C THR A 4 53.69 -100.07 -35.41
N GLU A 5 53.60 -98.74 -35.50
CA GLU A 5 54.02 -97.79 -34.44
C GLU A 5 53.86 -96.31 -34.85
N LYS A 6 53.49 -95.49 -33.85
CA LYS A 6 54.02 -94.13 -33.48
C LYS A 6 53.85 -92.97 -34.48
N GLN A 7 53.66 -91.71 -34.09
CA GLN A 7 53.95 -90.98 -32.86
C GLN A 7 53.18 -89.63 -32.87
N ALA A 8 52.76 -89.14 -31.70
CA ALA A 8 52.13 -87.85 -31.47
C ALA A 8 53.16 -86.73 -31.21
N LEU A 9 52.75 -85.43 -31.30
CA LEU A 9 53.07 -84.28 -30.40
C LEU A 9 52.62 -82.92 -31.04
N PRO A 10 52.40 -81.80 -30.29
CA PRO A 10 51.29 -81.58 -29.35
C PRO A 10 50.54 -80.23 -29.54
N VAL A 11 49.61 -80.01 -28.59
CA VAL A 11 48.65 -78.94 -28.29
C VAL A 11 49.25 -77.52 -28.13
N THR A 12 48.43 -76.49 -28.45
CA THR A 12 48.04 -75.29 -27.63
C THR A 12 48.20 -73.92 -28.34
N THR A 13 47.14 -73.08 -28.23
CA THR A 13 47.10 -71.59 -28.32
C THR A 13 47.39 -70.96 -29.71
N MET A 14 46.69 -69.96 -30.26
CA MET A 14 46.01 -68.74 -29.79
C MET A 14 44.91 -68.35 -30.82
N GLN A 15 43.73 -67.87 -30.41
CA GLN A 15 43.31 -66.45 -30.50
C GLN A 15 43.20 -65.92 -31.94
N GLU A 16 41.98 -65.57 -32.39
CA GLU A 16 41.61 -64.20 -32.82
C GLU A 16 40.15 -64.13 -33.32
N ALA A 17 39.47 -63.05 -32.89
CA ALA A 17 38.49 -62.22 -33.60
C ALA A 17 37.23 -62.86 -34.25
N ASP A 18 36.02 -62.55 -33.76
CA ASP A 18 35.20 -61.35 -34.10
C ASP A 18 34.43 -61.61 -35.41
N ILE A 19 33.09 -61.75 -35.44
CA ILE A 19 32.12 -60.66 -35.33
C ILE A 19 30.81 -61.22 -34.75
N ARG A 20 30.47 -60.86 -33.51
CA ARG A 20 29.10 -61.02 -32.99
C ARG A 20 28.35 -59.71 -33.18
N SER A 21 27.49 -59.69 -34.18
CA SER A 21 26.45 -58.68 -34.43
C SER A 21 25.83 -58.16 -33.13
N HIS A 22 26.08 -56.89 -32.82
CA HIS A 22 25.44 -56.16 -31.74
C HIS A 22 23.97 -55.90 -32.13
N ASN A 23 23.07 -56.81 -31.75
CA ASN A 23 21.64 -56.59 -31.93
C ASN A 23 21.16 -55.62 -30.84
N GLY A 24 21.23 -54.32 -31.14
CA GLY A 24 20.70 -53.26 -30.30
C GLY A 24 19.19 -53.43 -30.14
N LYS A 25 18.75 -53.86 -28.95
CA LYS A 25 17.33 -53.86 -28.59
C LYS A 25 16.85 -52.41 -28.56
N VAL A 26 16.19 -51.96 -29.63
CA VAL A 26 15.39 -50.73 -29.62
C VAL A 26 14.29 -50.94 -28.59
N ARG A 27 14.46 -50.35 -27.40
CA ARG A 27 13.40 -50.26 -26.40
C ARG A 27 12.24 -49.53 -27.07
N ARG A 28 11.15 -50.25 -27.34
CA ARG A 28 9.85 -49.63 -27.66
C ARG A 28 9.56 -48.65 -26.51
N ARG A 29 9.73 -47.35 -26.75
CA ARG A 29 9.23 -46.31 -25.84
C ARG A 29 7.75 -46.62 -25.68
N SER A 30 7.31 -46.95 -24.47
CA SER A 30 5.90 -47.23 -24.27
C SER A 30 5.15 -45.93 -24.53
N ASP A 31 4.13 -45.97 -25.38
CA ASP A 31 3.29 -44.79 -25.67
C ASP A 31 2.72 -44.20 -24.37
N ARG A 32 2.59 -45.02 -23.32
CA ARG A 32 2.24 -44.63 -21.95
C ARG A 32 3.24 -43.67 -21.31
N ALA A 33 4.55 -43.82 -21.56
CA ALA A 33 5.58 -42.90 -21.05
C ALA A 33 5.57 -41.56 -21.79
N VAL A 34 5.18 -41.56 -23.08
CA VAL A 34 5.00 -40.34 -23.88
C VAL A 34 3.74 -39.60 -23.41
N ILE A 35 2.65 -40.32 -23.15
CA ILE A 35 1.42 -39.76 -22.59
C ILE A 35 1.66 -39.21 -21.18
N LEU A 36 2.34 -39.95 -20.30
CA LEU A 36 2.68 -39.46 -18.95
C LEU A 36 3.58 -38.22 -19.02
N GLY A 37 4.60 -38.22 -19.88
CA GLY A 37 5.49 -37.07 -20.06
C GLY A 37 4.75 -35.84 -20.57
N GLY A 38 3.82 -36.01 -21.52
CA GLY A 38 2.97 -34.93 -22.03
C GLY A 38 2.09 -34.32 -20.94
N THR A 39 1.49 -35.15 -20.09
CA THR A 39 0.66 -34.68 -18.97
C THR A 39 1.48 -33.89 -17.96
N VAL A 40 2.66 -34.39 -17.56
CA VAL A 40 3.55 -33.68 -16.63
C VAL A 40 4.00 -32.34 -17.21
N PHE A 41 4.33 -32.31 -18.51
CA PHE A 41 4.73 -31.09 -19.19
C PHE A 41 3.57 -30.06 -19.25
N ALA A 42 2.35 -30.51 -19.52
CA ALA A 42 1.17 -29.65 -19.51
C ALA A 42 0.93 -29.03 -18.12
N PHE A 43 1.06 -29.82 -17.05
CA PHE A 43 0.96 -29.31 -15.67
C PHE A 43 2.11 -28.35 -15.31
N ALA A 44 3.33 -28.61 -15.79
CA ALA A 44 4.47 -27.71 -15.55
C ALA A 44 4.28 -26.35 -16.23
N VAL A 45 3.80 -26.34 -17.49
CA VAL A 45 3.48 -25.10 -18.20
C VAL A 45 2.32 -24.37 -17.52
N PHE A 46 1.26 -25.10 -17.13
CA PHE A 46 0.13 -24.51 -16.41
C PHE A 46 0.56 -23.90 -15.07
N GLY A 47 1.40 -24.61 -14.30
CA GLY A 47 1.96 -24.11 -13.05
C GLY A 47 2.86 -22.88 -13.26
N LEU A 48 3.65 -22.85 -14.33
CA LEU A 48 4.50 -21.70 -14.67
C LEU A 48 3.66 -20.47 -15.04
N VAL A 49 2.62 -20.63 -15.85
CA VAL A 49 1.71 -19.54 -16.20
C VAL A 49 1.00 -19.03 -14.95
N MET A 50 0.50 -19.93 -14.11
CA MET A 50 -0.16 -19.54 -12.86
C MET A 50 0.80 -18.85 -11.90
N PHE A 51 2.06 -19.29 -11.83
CA PHE A 51 3.11 -18.63 -11.05
C PHE A 51 3.42 -17.23 -11.59
N LEU A 52 3.58 -17.06 -12.91
CA LEU A 52 3.80 -15.73 -13.50
C LEU A 52 2.62 -14.80 -13.26
N VAL A 53 1.39 -15.31 -13.39
CA VAL A 53 0.17 -14.56 -13.04
C VAL A 53 0.15 -14.22 -11.55
N LEU A 54 0.57 -15.11 -10.66
CA LEU A 54 0.67 -14.85 -9.22
C LEU A 54 1.85 -13.94 -8.83
N VAL A 55 2.89 -13.83 -9.64
CA VAL A 55 3.97 -12.86 -9.43
C VAL A 55 3.51 -11.47 -9.88
N VAL A 56 2.88 -11.38 -11.05
CA VAL A 56 2.31 -10.12 -11.55
C VAL A 56 1.14 -9.66 -10.67
N ARG A 57 0.23 -10.57 -10.30
CA ARG A 57 -0.83 -10.31 -9.31
C ARG A 57 -0.31 -10.23 -7.90
N GLY A 58 0.85 -10.81 -7.58
CA GLY A 58 1.50 -10.74 -6.27
C GLY A 58 2.02 -9.35 -5.95
N ILE A 59 2.42 -8.63 -6.99
CA ILE A 59 2.72 -7.21 -6.95
C ILE A 59 1.41 -6.38 -6.91
N GLY A 60 0.27 -6.95 -7.34
CA GLY A 60 -1.08 -6.36 -7.28
C GLY A 60 -2.05 -7.05 -6.31
N ILE A 61 -1.54 -7.60 -5.20
CA ILE A 61 -2.32 -8.09 -4.04
C ILE A 61 -2.79 -6.80 -3.35
N LEU A 62 -4.05 -6.39 -3.33
CA LEU A 62 -5.31 -7.13 -3.20
C LEU A 62 -6.45 -6.38 -3.88
N THR A 63 -7.51 -7.11 -4.23
CA THR A 63 -8.86 -6.62 -4.55
C THR A 63 -9.56 -5.92 -3.36
N ASP A 64 -8.79 -5.23 -2.51
CA ASP A 64 -9.17 -4.45 -1.33
C ASP A 64 -8.63 -3.01 -1.44
N ASP A 65 -8.08 -2.63 -2.61
CA ASP A 65 -7.53 -1.29 -2.84
C ASP A 65 -8.57 -0.20 -2.60
N THR A 66 -9.86 -0.45 -2.84
CA THR A 66 -10.91 0.55 -2.58
C THR A 66 -11.08 0.81 -1.08
N ASP A 67 -11.32 -0.22 -0.28
CA ASP A 67 -11.53 -0.08 1.17
C ASP A 67 -10.25 0.45 1.86
N PHE A 68 -9.08 -0.01 1.40
CA PHE A 68 -7.81 0.49 1.88
C PHE A 68 -7.61 1.96 1.52
N LYS A 69 -7.84 2.35 0.25
CA LYS A 69 -7.74 3.74 -0.19
C LYS A 69 -8.73 4.63 0.54
N GLU A 70 -9.98 4.21 0.70
CA GLU A 70 -10.98 4.98 1.46
C GLU A 70 -10.55 5.19 2.92
N ARG A 71 -10.03 4.15 3.57
CA ARG A 71 -9.46 4.29 4.93
C ARG A 71 -8.30 5.29 4.98
N MET A 72 -7.40 5.24 4.00
CA MET A 72 -6.26 6.16 3.94
C MET A 72 -6.68 7.58 3.53
N GLU A 73 -7.66 7.73 2.65
CA GLU A 73 -8.29 9.01 2.29
C GLU A 73 -8.89 9.67 3.54
N ASN A 74 -9.66 8.92 4.34
CA ASN A 74 -10.18 9.41 5.62
C ASN A 74 -9.05 9.78 6.59
N PHE A 75 -8.01 8.94 6.72
CA PHE A 75 -6.88 9.20 7.61
C PHE A 75 -6.12 10.50 7.27
N ILE A 76 -5.90 10.79 5.98
CA ILE A 76 -5.16 12.01 5.56
C ILE A 76 -6.06 13.24 5.36
N GLN A 77 -7.39 13.07 5.39
CA GLN A 77 -8.37 14.14 5.22
C GLN A 77 -8.07 15.41 6.02
N PRO A 78 -7.75 15.37 7.34
CA PRO A 78 -7.46 16.60 8.10
C PRO A 78 -6.28 17.40 7.54
N LEU A 79 -5.23 16.73 7.06
CA LEU A 79 -4.06 17.40 6.49
C LEU A 79 -4.35 17.98 5.10
N VAL A 80 -5.10 17.25 4.28
CA VAL A 80 -5.50 17.69 2.93
C VAL A 80 -6.43 18.91 3.02
N MET A 81 -7.31 18.95 4.01
CA MET A 81 -8.18 20.11 4.26
C MET A 81 -7.40 21.35 4.68
N LEU A 82 -6.29 21.18 5.39
CA LEU A 82 -5.46 22.30 5.82
C LEU A 82 -4.50 22.79 4.73
N ASP A 83 -4.39 22.06 3.63
CA ASP A 83 -3.42 22.33 2.56
C ASP A 83 -2.01 22.57 3.11
N LEU A 84 -1.55 21.67 3.99
CA LEU A 84 -0.28 21.84 4.69
C LEU A 84 0.89 22.02 3.73
N ALA A 85 1.82 22.89 4.13
CA ALA A 85 3.08 23.04 3.42
C ALA A 85 3.87 21.71 3.46
N PRO A 86 4.63 21.40 2.39
CA PRO A 86 5.48 20.21 2.38
C PRO A 86 6.45 20.16 3.56
N PHE A 87 6.66 18.98 4.11
CA PHE A 87 7.62 18.71 5.19
C PHE A 87 8.25 17.34 5.02
N ASN A 88 9.54 17.23 5.39
CA ASN A 88 10.29 15.99 5.23
C ASN A 88 10.24 15.08 6.48
N ASP A 89 9.83 15.63 7.62
CA ASP A 89 9.72 14.91 8.88
C ASP A 89 8.65 15.59 9.75
N ALA A 90 7.68 14.83 10.23
CA ALA A 90 6.62 15.29 11.11
C ALA A 90 7.17 15.94 12.41
N ALA A 91 8.36 15.55 12.86
CA ALA A 91 9.02 16.17 14.01
C ALA A 91 9.44 17.63 13.77
N THR A 92 9.46 18.09 12.52
CA THR A 92 9.79 19.48 12.14
C THR A 92 8.56 20.38 12.03
N LEU A 93 7.35 19.81 12.15
CA LEU A 93 6.12 20.58 12.11
C LEU A 93 6.06 21.56 13.28
N ASP A 94 5.51 22.74 13.01
CA ASP A 94 5.27 23.71 14.06
C ASP A 94 4.08 23.28 14.92
N ASN A 95 4.07 23.83 16.13
CA ASN A 95 3.07 23.51 17.14
C ASN A 95 1.62 23.78 16.68
N ALA A 96 1.41 24.85 15.90
CA ALA A 96 0.07 25.20 15.45
C ALA A 96 -0.44 24.21 14.42
N THR A 97 0.41 23.79 13.48
CA THR A 97 0.06 22.76 12.49
C THR A 97 -0.32 21.43 13.14
N ILE A 98 0.49 20.94 14.08
CA ILE A 98 0.24 19.66 14.78
C ILE A 98 -1.12 19.69 15.47
N LEU A 99 -1.36 20.70 16.30
CA LEU A 99 -2.60 20.84 17.06
C LEU A 99 -3.81 21.06 16.14
N THR A 100 -3.68 21.89 15.11
CA THR A 100 -4.79 22.20 14.19
C THR A 100 -5.20 20.97 13.40
N ALA A 101 -4.24 20.19 12.88
CA ALA A 101 -4.53 18.94 12.17
C ALA A 101 -5.24 17.92 13.07
N SER A 102 -4.76 17.73 14.30
CA SER A 102 -5.39 16.81 15.25
C SER A 102 -6.78 17.25 15.70
N ILE A 103 -7.02 18.55 15.85
CA ILE A 103 -8.36 19.08 16.14
C ILE A 103 -9.31 18.86 14.95
N TRP A 104 -8.84 19.04 13.71
CA TRP A 104 -9.65 18.74 12.53
C TRP A 104 -9.97 17.26 12.40
N ASP A 105 -9.03 16.38 12.76
CA ASP A 105 -9.25 14.94 12.78
C ASP A 105 -10.40 14.56 13.74
N ILE A 106 -10.42 15.17 14.92
CA ILE A 106 -11.53 15.05 15.89
C ILE A 106 -12.82 15.60 15.28
N ILE A 107 -12.80 16.79 14.67
CA ILE A 107 -14.00 17.39 14.07
C ILE A 107 -14.62 16.48 12.99
N LEU A 108 -13.79 15.75 12.24
CA LEU A 108 -14.20 14.90 11.13
C LEU A 108 -14.65 13.50 11.57
N HIS A 109 -13.99 12.91 12.57
CA HIS A 109 -14.12 11.48 12.85
C HIS A 109 -14.72 11.15 14.22
N GLU A 110 -14.69 12.09 15.17
CA GLU A 110 -15.27 11.90 16.50
C GLU A 110 -16.73 12.35 16.57
N ASN A 111 -17.52 11.71 17.42
CA ASN A 111 -18.87 12.15 17.72
C ASN A 111 -18.84 13.30 18.74
N ARG A 112 -18.92 14.53 18.24
CA ARG A 112 -18.84 15.75 19.09
C ARG A 112 -19.93 15.86 20.16
N ALA A 113 -21.02 15.09 20.08
CA ALA A 113 -22.06 15.05 21.09
C ALA A 113 -21.63 14.37 22.41
N ASP A 114 -20.51 13.64 22.38
CA ASP A 114 -19.98 12.93 23.56
C ASP A 114 -19.23 13.89 24.52
N TYR A 115 -18.99 15.13 24.09
CA TYR A 115 -18.27 16.15 24.84
C TYR A 115 -19.21 17.23 25.40
N PRO A 116 -18.88 17.82 26.56
CA PRO A 116 -19.69 18.87 27.17
C PRO A 116 -19.72 20.14 26.32
N LEU A 117 -20.85 20.84 26.36
CA LEU A 117 -21.03 22.13 25.70
C LEU A 117 -20.80 23.28 26.68
N GLU A 118 -20.08 24.30 26.24
CA GLU A 118 -19.92 25.59 26.91
C GLU A 118 -20.69 26.67 26.16
N ASP A 119 -21.56 27.37 26.88
CA ASP A 119 -22.46 28.42 26.39
C ASP A 119 -23.35 28.04 25.19
N GLY A 120 -23.49 26.73 24.92
CA GLY A 120 -24.22 26.19 23.77
C GLY A 120 -23.55 26.42 22.41
N MET A 121 -22.36 27.02 22.40
CA MET A 121 -21.66 27.44 21.18
C MET A 121 -20.32 26.71 20.98
N TYR A 122 -19.76 26.14 22.04
CA TYR A 122 -18.47 25.47 22.01
C TYR A 122 -18.56 24.06 22.58
N VAL A 123 -17.89 23.12 21.91
CA VAL A 123 -17.64 21.76 22.38
C VAL A 123 -16.31 21.76 23.12
N CYS A 124 -16.31 21.27 24.36
CA CYS A 124 -15.12 21.25 25.21
C CYS A 124 -14.45 19.88 25.16
N VAL A 125 -13.42 19.76 24.34
CA VAL A 125 -12.69 18.50 24.12
C VAL A 125 -11.49 18.41 25.06
N PRO A 126 -11.39 17.38 25.92
CA PRO A 126 -10.25 17.21 26.82
C PRO A 126 -8.92 17.15 26.07
N GLN A 127 -7.85 17.69 26.66
CA GLN A 127 -6.54 17.68 26.02
C GLN A 127 -6.04 16.26 25.72
N GLU A 128 -6.40 15.27 26.54
CA GLU A 128 -5.98 13.87 26.37
C GLU A 128 -6.51 13.26 25.06
N VAL A 129 -7.69 13.72 24.59
CA VAL A 129 -8.23 13.35 23.29
C VAL A 129 -7.39 13.98 22.18
N ILE A 130 -7.04 15.27 22.31
CA ILE A 130 -6.12 15.92 21.37
C ILE A 130 -4.79 15.17 21.31
N GLU A 131 -4.23 14.80 22.47
CA GLU A 131 -2.97 14.05 22.57
C GLU A 131 -3.06 12.70 21.84
N ALA A 132 -4.17 11.96 22.00
CA ALA A 132 -4.40 10.70 21.29
C ALA A 132 -4.44 10.90 19.76
N HIS A 133 -5.09 11.96 19.28
CA HIS A 133 -5.15 12.27 17.84
C HIS A 133 -3.81 12.81 17.29
N VAL A 134 -2.99 13.47 18.10
CA VAL A 134 -1.61 13.81 17.72
C VAL A 134 -0.80 12.53 17.50
N VAL A 135 -0.88 11.58 18.44
CA VAL A 135 -0.19 10.29 18.31
C VAL A 135 -0.74 9.49 17.13
N HIS A 136 -2.05 9.54 16.87
CA HIS A 136 -2.68 8.86 15.73
C HIS A 136 -2.13 9.35 14.39
N LEU A 137 -2.04 10.68 14.20
CA LEU A 137 -1.59 11.25 12.94
C LEU A 137 -0.06 11.23 12.78
N PHE A 138 0.67 11.64 13.80
CA PHE A 138 2.11 11.95 13.68
C PHE A 138 3.02 11.02 14.50
N GLY A 139 2.44 10.14 15.31
CA GLY A 139 3.18 9.26 16.20
C GLY A 139 3.58 9.91 17.53
N PRO A 140 4.12 9.11 18.47
CA PRO A 140 4.41 9.55 19.83
C PRO A 140 5.67 10.41 19.98
N ASP A 141 6.51 10.47 18.94
CA ASP A 141 7.83 11.09 19.00
C ASP A 141 7.80 12.61 18.72
N VAL A 142 6.66 13.14 18.28
CA VAL A 142 6.51 14.57 17.95
C VAL A 142 6.41 15.41 19.22
N LEU A 143 7.17 16.51 19.25
CA LEU A 143 7.21 17.44 20.36
C LEU A 143 6.30 18.63 20.08
N TYR A 144 5.37 18.91 21.00
CA TYR A 144 4.42 20.01 20.91
C TYR A 144 4.02 20.49 22.31
N GLN A 145 3.34 21.62 22.40
CA GLN A 145 2.83 22.20 23.64
C GLN A 145 1.40 22.70 23.43
N HIS A 146 0.49 22.40 24.35
CA HIS A 146 -0.86 22.91 24.26
C HIS A 146 -0.90 24.44 24.26
N SER A 147 -1.60 24.99 23.28
CA SER A 147 -1.79 26.42 23.09
C SER A 147 -3.06 26.66 22.28
N THR A 148 -3.54 27.90 22.31
CA THR A 148 -4.61 28.34 21.42
C THR A 148 -4.08 28.44 19.99
N VAL A 149 -4.79 27.84 19.04
CA VAL A 149 -4.38 27.73 17.63
C VAL A 149 -5.52 28.13 16.70
N GLY A 150 -5.22 28.31 15.40
CA GLY A 150 -6.15 28.80 14.39
C GLY A 150 -5.85 30.25 13.99
N ASP A 151 -6.81 30.89 13.34
CA ASP A 151 -6.70 32.24 12.81
C ASP A 151 -7.87 33.14 13.27
N ALA A 152 -8.04 34.28 12.60
CA ALA A 152 -9.07 35.27 12.94
C ALA A 152 -10.50 34.80 12.59
N GLU A 153 -10.66 33.85 11.67
CA GLU A 153 -11.96 33.32 11.26
C GLU A 153 -12.34 32.10 12.11
N LEU A 154 -11.37 31.23 12.41
CA LEU A 154 -11.57 30.03 13.20
C LEU A 154 -10.43 29.85 14.21
N THR A 155 -10.75 30.06 15.50
CA THR A 155 -9.82 29.85 16.61
C THR A 155 -10.27 28.66 17.48
N PHE A 156 -9.33 27.79 17.82
CA PHE A 156 -9.50 26.73 18.82
C PHE A 156 -8.81 27.14 20.12
N ARG A 157 -9.60 27.53 21.12
CA ARG A 157 -9.09 28.11 22.37
C ARG A 157 -8.72 27.02 23.36
N TYR A 158 -7.53 27.10 23.93
CA TYR A 158 -7.08 26.19 24.97
C TYR A 158 -7.23 26.82 26.36
N ASP A 159 -7.91 26.12 27.27
CA ASP A 159 -7.98 26.47 28.70
C ASP A 159 -6.97 25.63 29.47
N ALA A 160 -5.87 26.26 29.92
CA ALA A 160 -4.79 25.57 30.63
C ALA A 160 -5.16 25.17 32.08
N GLU A 161 -6.14 25.84 32.69
CA GLU A 161 -6.59 25.51 34.05
C GLU A 161 -7.48 24.27 34.02
N LYS A 162 -8.38 24.19 33.05
CA LYS A 162 -9.34 23.09 32.89
C LYS A 162 -8.88 21.98 31.96
N LYS A 163 -7.78 22.19 31.22
CA LYS A 163 -7.14 21.22 30.31
C LYS A 163 -8.07 20.72 29.18
N TYR A 164 -8.76 21.64 28.52
CA TYR A 164 -9.57 21.32 27.34
C TYR A 164 -9.47 22.39 26.26
N TYR A 165 -9.89 22.02 25.04
CA TYR A 165 -10.05 22.91 23.91
C TYR A 165 -11.52 23.26 23.70
N GLN A 166 -11.82 24.54 23.54
CA GLN A 166 -13.11 25.05 23.10
C GLN A 166 -13.13 25.08 21.58
N ILE A 167 -13.88 24.15 20.99
CA ILE A 167 -14.06 24.02 19.55
C ILE A 167 -15.46 24.54 19.19
N PRO A 168 -15.62 25.49 18.25
CA PRO A 168 -16.94 25.95 17.85
C PRO A 168 -17.85 24.79 17.41
N LEU A 169 -19.11 24.81 17.84
CA LEU A 169 -20.08 23.76 17.54
C LEU A 169 -20.44 23.77 16.04
N MET A 170 -20.70 24.96 15.50
CA MET A 170 -20.96 25.19 14.08
C MET A 170 -19.68 25.69 13.41
N ILE A 171 -19.14 24.90 12.49
CA ILE A 171 -17.96 25.24 11.70
C ILE A 171 -18.32 25.00 10.24
N GLU A 172 -18.18 26.04 9.42
CA GLU A 172 -18.25 25.93 7.97
C GLU A 172 -16.84 26.04 7.41
N TYR A 173 -16.44 25.12 6.54
CA TYR A 173 -15.14 25.19 5.90
C TYR A 173 -15.21 24.58 4.50
N ILE A 174 -14.74 25.33 3.51
CA ILE A 174 -14.63 24.87 2.12
C ILE A 174 -13.17 24.49 1.91
N SER A 175 -12.92 23.20 1.68
CA SER A 175 -11.56 22.73 1.41
C SER A 175 -11.55 21.45 0.59
N TYR A 176 -10.34 20.94 0.33
CA TYR A 176 -10.07 19.77 -0.47
C TYR A 176 -10.54 18.46 0.16
N SER A 177 -10.84 17.50 -0.70
CA SER A 177 -11.01 16.08 -0.36
C SER A 177 -9.85 15.29 -0.98
N PRO A 178 -9.21 14.37 -0.26
CA PRO A 178 -8.23 13.48 -0.83
C PRO A 178 -8.88 12.49 -1.79
N LYS A 179 -8.14 12.17 -2.85
CA LYS A 179 -8.35 10.95 -3.63
C LYS A 179 -7.00 10.27 -3.85
N ILE A 180 -6.89 8.99 -3.49
CA ILE A 180 -5.65 8.23 -3.68
C ILE A 180 -5.62 7.62 -5.07
N TYR A 181 -4.62 8.04 -5.85
CA TYR A 181 -4.39 7.58 -7.20
C TYR A 181 -3.45 6.37 -7.22
N GLU A 182 -2.35 6.46 -6.50
CA GLU A 182 -1.30 5.44 -6.48
C GLU A 182 -0.92 5.09 -5.04
N VAL A 183 -0.60 3.82 -4.83
CA VAL A 183 -0.15 3.26 -3.55
C VAL A 183 1.09 2.43 -3.85
N GLU A 184 2.22 2.81 -3.28
CA GLU A 184 3.49 2.11 -3.43
C GLU A 184 4.07 1.74 -2.07
N TRP A 185 4.72 0.58 -1.98
CA TRP A 185 5.47 0.18 -0.80
C TRP A 185 6.97 0.34 -1.06
N GLN A 186 7.63 1.19 -0.29
CA GLN A 186 9.05 1.48 -0.41
C GLN A 186 9.74 1.41 0.95
N ASN A 187 10.75 0.54 1.10
CA ASN A 187 11.61 0.49 2.30
C ASN A 187 10.86 0.46 3.65
N ASP A 188 9.82 -0.37 3.77
CA ASP A 188 8.95 -0.48 4.98
C ASP A 188 8.08 0.78 5.24
N GLN A 189 7.97 1.63 4.23
CA GLN A 189 7.10 2.79 4.21
C GLN A 189 6.06 2.66 3.09
N LEU A 190 4.93 3.30 3.30
CA LEU A 190 3.79 3.34 2.40
C LEU A 190 3.76 4.74 1.78
N LEU A 191 3.95 4.80 0.47
CA LEU A 191 3.90 6.02 -0.31
C LEU A 191 2.53 6.13 -0.99
N LEU A 192 1.83 7.23 -0.73
CA LEU A 192 0.51 7.52 -1.32
C LEU A 192 0.61 8.72 -2.26
N THR A 193 0.15 8.58 -3.49
CA THR A 193 -0.05 9.72 -4.40
C THR A 193 -1.49 10.20 -4.28
N VAL A 194 -1.65 11.42 -3.77
CA VAL A 194 -2.93 11.98 -3.34
C VAL A 194 -3.29 13.19 -4.19
N GLY A 195 -4.41 13.09 -4.88
CA GLY A 195 -5.04 14.21 -5.59
C GLY A 195 -5.92 15.04 -4.64
N TYR A 196 -5.81 16.36 -4.73
CA TYR A 196 -6.59 17.31 -3.94
C TYR A 196 -7.81 17.73 -4.75
N LEU A 197 -8.99 17.20 -4.40
CA LEU A 197 -10.25 17.49 -5.08
C LEU A 197 -10.92 18.73 -4.44
N PRO A 198 -11.20 19.80 -5.18
CA PRO A 198 -11.92 20.95 -4.62
C PRO A 198 -13.35 20.54 -4.27
N ARG A 199 -13.88 20.98 -3.12
CA ARG A 199 -15.29 20.74 -2.79
C ARG A 199 -16.17 21.69 -3.62
N THR A 200 -17.16 21.17 -4.34
CA THR A 200 -18.10 21.98 -5.13
C THR A 200 -18.95 22.85 -4.22
N ILE A 201 -18.98 24.15 -4.52
CA ILE A 201 -19.88 25.11 -3.90
C ILE A 201 -21.29 24.78 -4.41
N TRP A 202 -22.16 24.26 -3.55
CA TRP A 202 -23.58 24.11 -3.87
C TRP A 202 -24.17 25.51 -4.16
N GLY A 203 -24.46 25.80 -5.43
CA GLY A 203 -24.97 27.11 -5.85
C GLY A 203 -24.75 27.49 -7.32
N SER A 204 -23.90 26.77 -8.08
CA SER A 204 -23.63 27.07 -9.49
C SER A 204 -24.59 26.42 -10.51
N GLY A 205 -25.70 25.82 -10.06
CA GLY A 205 -26.68 25.18 -10.95
C GLY A 205 -26.17 23.93 -11.68
N MET A 206 -25.01 23.40 -11.30
CA MET A 206 -24.53 22.10 -11.78
C MET A 206 -25.18 21.01 -10.94
N SER A 207 -25.99 20.16 -11.59
CA SER A 207 -26.64 19.01 -10.97
C SER A 207 -25.61 18.10 -10.31
N SER A 208 -25.93 17.68 -9.10
CA SER A 208 -25.12 16.96 -8.12
C SER A 208 -24.84 15.48 -8.43
N ASP A 209 -24.69 15.11 -9.69
CA ASP A 209 -24.34 13.73 -10.06
C ASP A 209 -23.38 13.76 -11.26
N GLN A 210 -22.17 13.24 -11.07
CA GLN A 210 -21.15 12.97 -12.11
C GLN A 210 -20.27 14.12 -12.63
N ALA A 211 -20.06 15.22 -11.90
CA ALA A 211 -18.84 15.98 -12.14
C ALA A 211 -17.66 15.16 -11.60
N VAL A 212 -16.93 14.46 -12.47
CA VAL A 212 -15.61 13.92 -12.12
C VAL A 212 -14.77 15.15 -11.74
N MET A 213 -14.63 15.38 -10.43
CA MET A 213 -13.81 16.49 -9.96
C MET A 213 -12.36 16.09 -10.20
N GLU A 214 -11.70 16.84 -11.06
CA GLU A 214 -10.28 16.64 -11.31
C GLU A 214 -9.46 17.24 -10.16
N PRO A 215 -8.37 16.58 -9.74
CA PRO A 215 -7.47 17.14 -8.75
C PRO A 215 -6.84 18.44 -9.25
N VAL A 216 -6.80 19.45 -8.38
CA VAL A 216 -6.11 20.72 -8.69
C VAL A 216 -4.63 20.67 -8.33
N LYS A 217 -4.22 19.65 -7.55
CA LYS A 217 -2.88 19.48 -7.00
C LYS A 217 -2.66 18.00 -6.64
N PHE A 218 -1.42 17.55 -6.75
CA PHE A 218 -0.99 16.23 -6.30
C PHE A 218 0.12 16.33 -5.26
N MET A 219 0.02 15.52 -4.22
CA MET A 219 1.01 15.40 -3.14
C MET A 219 1.35 13.94 -2.90
N GLU A 220 2.57 13.69 -2.49
CA GLU A 220 3.06 12.40 -2.01
C GLU A 220 3.08 12.40 -0.49
N TYR A 221 2.43 11.41 0.12
CA TYR A 221 2.44 11.17 1.56
C TYR A 221 3.23 9.91 1.85
N GLU A 222 4.25 10.04 2.68
CA GLU A 222 5.02 8.91 3.18
C GLU A 222 4.50 8.55 4.57
N LEU A 223 4.03 7.31 4.71
CA LEU A 223 3.48 6.78 5.94
C LEU A 223 4.35 5.63 6.45
N ARG A 224 4.51 5.54 7.77
CA ARG A 224 5.18 4.43 8.43
C ARG A 224 4.18 3.63 9.23
N LYS A 225 4.29 2.31 9.18
CA LYS A 225 3.46 1.42 9.99
C LYS A 225 3.80 1.56 11.47
N ASN A 226 2.79 1.74 12.30
CA ASN A 226 2.88 1.77 13.76
C ASN A 226 1.89 0.76 14.36
N GLY A 227 2.33 -0.48 14.53
CA GLY A 227 1.47 -1.57 14.98
C GLY A 227 0.42 -1.96 13.92
N GLN A 228 -0.86 -1.70 14.22
CA GLN A 228 -1.97 -1.92 13.28
C GLN A 228 -2.31 -0.66 12.46
N ASP A 229 -1.78 0.51 12.85
CA ASP A 229 -2.08 1.80 12.25
C ASP A 229 -0.89 2.34 11.45
N TYR A 230 -1.06 3.54 10.91
CA TYR A 230 -0.05 4.29 10.17
C TYR A 230 0.16 5.64 10.85
N VAL A 231 1.36 6.19 10.69
CA VAL A 231 1.69 7.57 11.07
C VAL A 231 2.32 8.29 9.90
N ILE A 232 2.07 9.59 9.80
CA ILE A 232 2.55 10.45 8.72
C ILE A 232 4.00 10.82 9.01
N VAL A 233 4.89 10.51 8.07
CA VAL A 233 6.32 10.80 8.16
C VAL A 233 6.65 12.08 7.40
N SER A 234 6.25 12.15 6.13
CA SER A 234 6.57 13.26 5.25
C SER A 234 5.44 13.54 4.27
N VAL A 235 5.39 14.79 3.79
CA VAL A 235 4.47 15.25 2.75
C VAL A 235 5.26 16.08 1.76
N SER A 236 5.24 15.70 0.49
CA SER A 236 6.02 16.37 -0.55
C SER A 236 5.20 16.59 -1.82
N PRO A 237 5.55 17.58 -2.66
CA PRO A 237 4.95 17.70 -3.99
C PRO A 237 5.18 16.42 -4.79
N ALA A 238 4.16 15.95 -5.50
CA ALA A 238 4.30 14.74 -6.31
C ALA A 238 5.44 14.90 -7.33
N SER A 239 6.34 13.91 -7.36
CA SER A 239 7.54 13.91 -8.19
C SER A 239 7.22 13.72 -9.68
N ARG A 240 6.10 13.07 -9.98
CA ARG A 240 5.55 12.92 -11.32
C ARG A 240 4.49 13.99 -11.57
N GLU A 241 4.62 14.70 -12.69
CA GLU A 241 3.56 15.57 -13.18
C GLU A 241 2.39 14.67 -13.63
N TYR A 242 1.43 14.44 -12.72
CA TYR A 242 0.25 13.63 -13.02
C TYR A 242 -0.65 14.42 -13.97
N GLN A 243 -0.63 14.06 -15.25
CA GLN A 243 -1.55 14.63 -16.23
C GLN A 243 -2.90 13.90 -16.11
N PRO A 244 -4.01 14.59 -15.79
CA PRO A 244 -5.33 13.99 -15.85
C PRO A 244 -5.62 13.67 -17.33
N GLY A 245 -5.49 12.41 -17.75
CA GLY A 245 -5.68 12.09 -19.17
C GLY A 245 -5.35 10.70 -19.69
N TYR A 246 -4.83 9.76 -18.90
CA TYR A 246 -4.67 8.38 -19.34
C TYR A 246 -5.10 7.41 -18.24
N MET A 247 -6.41 7.16 -18.18
CA MET A 247 -6.86 5.82 -17.84
C MET A 247 -6.70 5.01 -19.12
N ASP A 248 -5.71 4.14 -19.16
CA ASP A 248 -5.66 3.09 -20.18
C ASP A 248 -6.97 2.30 -20.12
N LEU A 249 -7.62 2.22 -21.29
CA LEU A 249 -8.85 1.50 -21.58
C LEU A 249 -8.77 0.01 -21.23
#